data_AF-A0A940B920-F1
#
_entry.id   AF-A0A940B920-F1
#
_cell.length_a   1.000
_cell.length_b   1.000
_cell.length_c   1.000
_cell.angle_alpha   90.00
_cell.angle_beta   90.00
_cell.angle_gamma   90.00
#
_symmetry.space_group_name_H-M   'P 1'
#
loop_
_entity.id
_entity.type
_entity.pdbx_description
1 polymer ?
#
loop_
_entity_poly.entity_id
_entity_poly.type
_entity_poly.pdbx_seq_one_letter_code
_entity_poly.pdbx_strand_id
1 'polypeptide(L)' 'MKILVLNCGSSSLKYQVLEMSDTENTLLAKGLVERIGSPNACHTHKVDGKDKYQAEKPIANHTEGIRSVLNILTDP' A
#
# COMPACT_ATOMS: atom_id res chain seq x y z
N MET A 1 12.55 13.23 -4.29
CA MET A 1 12.26 12.09 -5.20
C MET A 1 11.31 11.18 -4.47
N LYS A 2 10.19 10.79 -5.08
CA LYS A 2 9.24 9.87 -4.46
C LYS A 2 9.61 8.42 -4.76
N ILE A 3 9.80 7.61 -3.73
CA ILE A 3 10.15 6.18 -3.82
C ILE A 3 9.04 5.34 -3.20
N LEU A 4 8.47 4.41 -3.98
CA LEU A 4 7.59 3.36 -3.50
C LEU A 4 8.43 2.14 -3.12
N VAL A 5 8.43 1.78 -1.84
CA VAL A 5 9.11 0.59 -1.30
C VAL A 5 8.07 -0.51 -1.11
N LEU A 6 8.34 -1.70 -1.65
CA LEU A 6 7.48 -2.87 -1.53
C LEU A 6 8.20 -4.00 -0.77
N ASN A 7 7.49 -4.63 0.17
CA ASN A 7 7.89 -5.88 0.78
C ASN A 7 6.79 -6.92 0.51
N CYS A 8 7.09 -7.87 -0.38
CA CYS A 8 6.15 -8.89 -0.84
C CYS A 8 6.39 -10.19 -0.06
N GLY A 9 5.44 -10.55 0.80
CA GLY A 9 5.35 -11.87 1.43
C GLY A 9 4.55 -12.85 0.57
N SER A 10 4.41 -14.10 1.01
CA SER A 10 3.67 -15.15 0.27
C SER A 10 2.18 -14.83 0.08
N SER A 11 1.55 -14.18 1.07
CA SER A 11 0.13 -13.80 1.04
C SER A 11 -0.12 -12.34 1.45
N SER A 12 0.93 -11.51 1.43
CA SER A 12 0.84 -10.10 1.81
C SER A 12 1.79 -9.22 1.01
N LEU A 13 1.47 -7.92 0.98
CA LEU A 13 2.30 -6.88 0.39
C LEU A 13 2.26 -5.65 1.31
N LYS A 14 3.38 -5.36 1.97
CA LYS A 14 3.57 -4.12 2.73
C LYS A 14 4.18 -3.08 1.80
N TYR A 15 3.79 -1.83 1.97
CA TYR A 15 4.36 -0.74 1.18
C TYR A 15 4.50 0.56 1.96
N GLN A 16 5.45 1.38 1.51
CA GLN A 16 5.67 2.74 1.98
C GLN A 16 5.98 3.63 0.77
N VAL A 17 5.51 4.88 0.82
CA VAL A 17 5.92 5.94 -0.10
C VAL A 17 6.75 6.94 0.68
N LEU A 18 8.00 7.13 0.26
CA LEU A 18 8.97 8.02 0.87
C LEU A 18 9.26 9.18 -0.08
N GLU A 19 9.23 10.41 0.42
CA GLU A 19 9.88 11.54 -0.25
C GLU A 19 11.32 11.59 0.23
N MET A 20 12.25 11.24 -0.65
CA MET A 20 13.69 11.30 -0.38
C MET A 20 14.24 12.67 -0.77
N SER A 21 15.04 13.25 0.11
CA SER A 21 15.85 14.45 -0.13
C SER A 21 17.27 14.25 0.38
N ASP A 22 18.17 15.18 0.07
CA ASP A 22 19.57 15.11 0.52
C ASP A 22 19.71 15.24 2.04
N THR A 23 18.72 15.85 2.72
CA THR A 23 18.79 16.16 4.15
C THR A 23 17.94 15.22 5.01
N GLU A 24 16.74 14.85 4.55
CA GLU A 24 15.83 14.00 5.31
C GLU A 24 14.86 13.22 4.40
N ASN A 25 14.44 12.05 4.86
CA ASN A 25 13.45 11.22 4.18
C ASN A 25 12.12 11.30 4.93
N THR A 26 11.06 11.74 4.24
CA THR A 26 9.72 11.87 4.82
C THR A 26 8.83 10.71 4.39
N LEU A 27 8.13 10.08 5.35
CA LEU A 27 7.09 9.09 5.04
C LEU A 27 5.81 9.79 4.59
N LEU A 28 5.44 9.62 3.32
CA LEU A 28 4.21 10.18 2.77
C LEU A 28 3.00 9.28 3.04
N ALA A 29 3.18 7.96 2.90
CA ALA A 29 2.11 7.00 3.12
C ALA A 29 2.66 5.62 3.44
N LYS A 30 1.85 4.79 4.11
CA LYS A 30 2.13 3.35 4.29
C LYS A 30 0.87 2.53 4.21
N GLY A 31 1.02 1.26 3.83
CA GLY A 31 -0.10 0.35 3.82
C GLY A 31 0.29 -1.11 3.76
N LEU A 32 -0.74 -1.94 3.77
CA LEU A 32 -0.67 -3.39 3.78
C LEU A 32 -1.84 -3.94 2.98
N VAL A 33 -1.52 -4.81 2.03
CA VAL A 33 -2.46 -5.76 1.45
C VAL A 33 -2.21 -7.10 2.10
N GLU A 34 -3.21 -7.69 2.73
CA GLU A 34 -3.12 -8.96 3.44
C GLU A 34 -4.19 -9.95 2.96
N ARG A 35 -3.94 -11.24 3.19
CA ARG A 35 -4.79 -12.35 2.72
C ARG A 35 -4.94 -12.36 1.19
N ILE A 36 -3.88 -12.02 0.45
CA ILE A 36 -3.84 -12.15 -1.02
C ILE A 36 -4.10 -13.61 -1.39
N GLY A 37 -4.94 -13.83 -2.39
CA GLY A 37 -5.48 -15.14 -2.79
C GLY A 37 -6.79 -15.51 -2.08
N SER A 38 -7.24 -14.72 -1.11
CA SER A 38 -8.50 -14.96 -0.38
C SER A 38 -9.65 -14.08 -0.90
N PRO A 39 -10.92 -14.55 -0.83
CA PRO A 39 -12.09 -13.72 -1.12
C PRO A 39 -12.23 -12.49 -0.20
N ASN A 40 -11.67 -12.56 1.01
CA ASN A 40 -11.68 -11.50 2.00
C ASN A 40 -10.32 -10.81 2.14
N ALA A 41 -9.54 -10.67 1.06
CA ALA A 41 -8.31 -9.88 1.13
C ALA A 41 -8.60 -8.47 1.67
N CYS A 42 -7.68 -7.92 2.45
CA CYS A 42 -7.86 -6.63 3.09
C CYS A 42 -6.76 -5.68 2.61
N HIS A 43 -7.14 -4.50 2.18
CA HIS A 43 -6.22 -3.42 1.89
C HIS A 43 -6.39 -2.31 2.90
N THR A 44 -5.35 -2.08 3.70
CA THR A 44 -5.22 -0.96 4.63
C THR A 44 -4.24 0.07 4.07
N HIS A 45 -4.61 1.36 4.15
CA HIS A 45 -3.78 2.49 3.76
C HIS A 45 -3.86 3.61 4.81
N LYS A 46 -2.71 4.21 5.13
CA LYS A 46 -2.60 5.32 6.07
C LYS A 46 -1.69 6.42 5.51
N VAL A 47 -2.18 7.65 5.62
CA VAL A 47 -1.43 8.90 5.45
C VAL A 47 -1.52 9.66 6.77
N ASP A 48 -0.41 10.26 7.23
CA ASP A 48 -0.44 11.02 8.47
C ASP A 48 -1.34 12.26 8.32
N GLY A 49 -2.17 12.51 9.32
CA GLY A 49 -3.18 13.58 9.29
C GLY A 49 -4.46 13.26 8.49
N LYS A 50 -4.58 12.07 7.89
CA LYS A 50 -5.82 11.59 7.25
C LYS A 50 -6.40 10.38 7.97
N ASP A 51 -7.69 10.16 7.78
CA ASP A 51 -8.35 8.95 8.25
C ASP A 51 -7.77 7.70 7.57
N LYS A 52 -7.80 6.59 8.31
CA LYS A 52 -7.33 5.29 7.82
C LYS A 52 -8.32 4.78 6.76
N TYR A 53 -7.81 4.46 5.58
CA TYR A 53 -8.55 3.69 4.59
C TYR A 53 -8.41 2.20 4.89
N GLN A 54 -9.54 1.47 4.83
CA GLN A 54 -9.57 0.02 4.93
C GLN A 54 -10.70 -0.53 4.07
N ALA A 55 -10.40 -1.49 3.21
CA ALA A 55 -11.39 -2.17 2.40
C ALA A 55 -11.12 -3.67 2.34
N GLU A 56 -12.16 -4.47 2.55
CA GLU A 56 -12.15 -5.90 2.27
C GLU A 56 -12.69 -6.15 0.87
N LYS A 57 -11.91 -6.85 0.04
CA LYS A 57 -12.29 -7.23 -1.33
C LYS A 57 -11.46 -8.41 -1.81
N PRO A 58 -11.93 -9.20 -2.78
CA PRO A 58 -11.10 -10.24 -3.40
C PRO A 58 -9.85 -9.64 -4.06
N ILE A 59 -8.67 -10.20 -3.75
CA ILE A 59 -7.40 -9.88 -4.43
C ILE A 59 -6.73 -11.19 -4.76
N ALA A 60 -6.80 -11.61 -6.03
CA ALA A 60 -6.44 -12.95 -6.45
C ALA A 60 -4.93 -13.25 -6.39
N ASN A 61 -4.09 -12.24 -6.61
CA ASN A 61 -2.65 -12.39 -6.70
C ASN A 61 -1.93 -11.05 -6.41
N HIS A 62 -0.59 -11.07 -6.36
CA HIS A 62 0.20 -9.88 -6.09
C HIS A 62 0.08 -8.80 -7.16
N THR A 63 -0.18 -9.15 -8.42
CA THR A 63 -0.41 -8.16 -9.47
C THR A 63 -1.66 -7.32 -9.18
N GLU A 64 -2.76 -7.97 -8.80
CA GLU A 64 -3.97 -7.26 -8.34
C GLU A 64 -3.74 -6.50 -7.03
N GLY A 65 -2.91 -7.05 -6.13
CA GLY A 65 -2.48 -6.37 -4.91
C GLY A 65 -1.77 -5.05 -5.20
N ILE A 66 -0.75 -5.07 -6.08
CA ILE A 66 -0.01 -3.88 -6.52
C ILE A 66 -0.94 -2.90 -7.24
N ARG A 67 -1.83 -3.37 -8.13
CA ARG A 67 -2.82 -2.49 -8.77
C ARG A 67 -3.69 -1.79 -7.73
N SER A 68 -4.14 -2.50 -6.69
CA SER A 68 -4.91 -1.87 -5.62
C SER A 68 -4.12 -0.83 -4.84
N VAL A 69 -2.80 -1.02 -4.67
CA VAL A 69 -1.91 -0.02 -4.02
C VAL A 69 -1.75 1.21 -4.90
N LEU A 70 -1.49 1.04 -6.20
CA LEU A 70 -1.35 2.17 -7.11
C LEU A 70 -2.63 3.00 -7.19
N ASN A 71 -3.79 2.34 -7.28
CA ASN A 71 -5.08 3.03 -7.33
C ASN A 71 -5.31 3.94 -6.11
N ILE A 72 -5.03 3.47 -4.87
CA ILE A 72 -5.23 4.32 -3.68
C ILE A 72 -4.19 5.44 -3.58
N LEU A 73 -2.98 5.22 -4.10
CA LEU A 73 -1.92 6.22 -4.11
C LEU A 73 -2.15 7.36 -5.11
N THR A 74 -2.97 7.11 -6.13
CA THR A 74 -3.29 8.08 -7.20
C THR A 74 -4.77 8.45 -7.23
N ASP A 75 -5.53 8.13 -6.18
CA ASP A 75 -6.94 8.51 -6.07
C ASP A 75 -7.05 10.05 -5.96
N PRO A 76 -7.93 10.72 -6.74
CA PRO A 76 -8.02 12.19 -6.81
C PRO A 76 -8.37 12.92 -5.50
#